data_AF-A0A2V1DT89-F1
#
_entry.id   AF-A0A2V1DT89-F1
#
_cell.length_a   1.000
_cell.length_b   1.000
_cell.length_c   1.000
_cell.angle_alpha   90.00
_cell.angle_beta   90.00
_cell.angle_gamma   90.00
#
_symmetry.space_group_name_H-M   'P 1'
#
loop_
_entity.id
_entity.type
_entity.pdbx_description
1 polymer ?
#
loop_
_entity_poly.entity_id
_entity_poly.type
_entity_poly.pdbx_seq_one_letter_code
_entity_poly.pdbx_strand_id
1 'polypeptide(L)'
;MSLSSLISFFVILFHVNASLAYTERCKSVSGTLDWPSEAEWNLLNRTISGALLNPQPPAQSCYITPPTSFSEAKCNLTTESWSDSSFIADDPVSVAYPNWQDDACIPPSLAIGKGNCSISLFPKYVVNATTSLHVAATLKYAVEKEIRVVVKGGAHDLLGRYES
;
A
#
# COMPACT_ATOMS: atom_id res chain seq x y z
N MET A 1 -65.64 48.27 24.42
CA MET A 1 -65.60 46.86 23.96
C MET A 1 -64.16 46.56 23.60
N SER A 2 -63.47 45.79 24.44
CA SER A 2 -62.03 45.54 24.40
C SER A 2 -61.70 44.48 23.35
N LEU A 3 -60.78 44.78 22.41
CA LEU A 3 -60.26 43.81 21.45
C LEU A 3 -59.20 42.93 22.14
N SER A 4 -59.44 41.62 22.10
CA SER A 4 -58.58 40.56 22.63
C SER A 4 -57.36 40.36 21.72
N SER A 5 -56.15 40.42 22.28
CA SER A 5 -54.90 40.09 21.58
C SER A 5 -54.62 38.58 21.71
N LEU A 6 -54.62 37.86 20.59
CA LEU A 6 -54.23 36.45 20.52
C LEU A 6 -52.81 36.36 19.94
N ILE A 7 -51.81 36.19 20.81
CA ILE A 7 -50.43 35.93 20.39
C ILE A 7 -50.32 34.41 20.18
N SER A 8 -50.30 33.99 18.90
CA SER A 8 -50.07 32.61 18.51
C SER A 8 -48.59 32.26 18.66
N PHE A 9 -48.25 31.43 19.64
CA PHE A 9 -46.90 30.87 19.80
C PHE A 9 -46.71 29.72 18.81
N PHE A 10 -46.15 30.00 17.64
CA PHE A 10 -45.62 28.96 16.75
C PHE A 10 -44.30 28.44 17.32
N VAL A 11 -44.34 27.28 17.97
CA VAL A 11 -43.13 26.54 18.35
C VAL A 11 -42.58 25.85 17.11
N ILE A 12 -41.53 26.41 16.52
CA ILE A 12 -40.81 25.79 15.40
C ILE A 12 -39.94 24.66 15.97
N LEU A 13 -40.41 23.42 15.86
CA LEU A 13 -39.63 22.22 16.14
C LEU A 13 -38.57 22.02 15.04
N PHE A 14 -37.36 22.55 15.26
CA PHE A 14 -36.20 22.21 14.44
C PHE A 14 -35.88 20.72 14.58
N HIS A 15 -36.31 19.93 13.60
CA HIS A 15 -35.89 18.54 13.46
C HIS A 15 -34.44 18.55 12.95
N VAL A 16 -33.49 18.33 13.86
CA VAL A 16 -32.11 18.04 13.48
C VAL A 16 -32.10 16.62 12.93
N ASN A 17 -32.15 16.46 11.61
CA ASN A 17 -31.86 15.18 10.99
C ASN A 17 -30.38 14.88 11.20
N ALA A 18 -30.06 14.17 12.28
CA ALA A 18 -28.75 13.56 12.46
C ALA A 18 -28.61 12.46 11.40
N SER A 19 -28.04 12.83 10.25
CA SER A 19 -27.56 11.84 9.30
C SER A 19 -26.36 11.18 9.96
N LEU A 20 -26.47 9.90 10.32
CA LEU A 20 -25.30 9.08 10.57
C LEU A 20 -24.51 9.07 9.25
N ALA A 21 -23.46 9.87 9.16
CA ALA A 21 -22.47 9.72 8.13
C ALA A 21 -21.90 8.32 8.29
N TYR A 22 -22.28 7.41 7.38
CA TYR A 22 -21.59 6.14 7.25
C TYR A 22 -20.17 6.48 6.78
N THR A 23 -19.24 6.52 7.73
CA THR A 23 -17.82 6.64 7.39
C THR A 23 -17.42 5.29 6.82
N GLU A 24 -17.37 5.17 5.50
CA GLU A 24 -16.59 4.13 4.84
C GLU A 24 -15.19 4.16 5.48
N ARG A 25 -14.88 3.15 6.32
CA ARG A 25 -13.58 3.02 6.97
C ARG A 25 -12.63 2.36 5.98
N CYS A 26 -12.06 3.17 5.10
CA CYS A 26 -11.00 2.73 4.20
C CYS A 26 -9.74 2.39 4.99
N LYS A 27 -8.93 1.47 4.44
CA LYS A 27 -7.57 1.26 4.92
C LYS A 27 -6.71 2.47 4.56
N SER A 28 -5.73 2.75 5.41
CA SER A 28 -4.71 3.78 5.21
C SER A 28 -3.82 3.44 4.03
N VAL A 29 -3.53 4.43 3.18
CA VAL A 29 -2.78 4.28 1.92
C VAL A 29 -1.59 5.23 1.90
N SER A 30 -0.45 4.79 1.37
CA SER A 30 0.74 5.65 1.26
C SER A 30 0.42 6.99 0.59
N GLY A 31 0.71 8.09 1.28
CA GLY A 31 0.49 9.46 0.80
C GLY A 31 -0.80 10.13 1.30
N THR A 32 -1.68 9.40 1.99
CA THR A 32 -2.85 9.99 2.67
C THR A 32 -2.47 10.54 4.05
N LEU A 33 -3.34 11.37 4.63
CA LEU A 33 -3.10 12.04 5.93
C LEU A 33 -3.04 11.06 7.11
N ASP A 34 -3.73 9.93 6.99
CA ASP A 34 -3.79 8.84 7.97
C ASP A 34 -2.68 7.80 7.78
N TRP A 35 -1.76 8.00 6.83
CA TRP A 35 -0.58 7.15 6.67
C TRP A 35 0.41 7.38 7.82
N PRO A 36 0.99 6.32 8.42
CA PRO A 36 1.95 6.52 9.50
C PRO A 36 3.17 7.30 9.05
N SER A 37 3.62 8.19 9.93
CA SER A 37 4.85 8.95 9.75
C SER A 37 6.08 8.05 9.73
N GLU A 38 7.19 8.55 9.19
CA GLU A 38 8.47 7.84 9.19
C GLU A 38 8.92 7.46 10.62
N ALA A 39 8.65 8.30 11.61
CA ALA A 39 8.95 8.01 13.02
C ALA A 39 8.17 6.79 13.55
N GLU A 40 6.91 6.62 13.12
CA GLU A 40 6.07 5.49 13.50
C GLU A 40 6.49 4.20 12.79
N TRP A 41 6.90 4.28 11.52
CA TRP A 41 7.52 3.16 10.81
C TRP A 41 8.84 2.74 11.46
N ASN A 42 9.67 3.70 11.86
CA ASN A 42 10.92 3.44 12.58
C ASN A 42 10.68 2.82 13.97
N LEU A 43 9.57 3.15 14.64
CA LEU A 43 9.17 2.49 15.88
C LEU A 43 8.82 1.02 15.65
N LEU A 44 8.04 0.72 14.61
CA LEU A 44 7.78 -0.66 14.21
C LEU A 44 9.09 -1.39 13.93
N ASN A 45 9.97 -0.79 13.10
CA ASN A 45 11.25 -1.39 12.72
C ASN A 45 12.11 -1.77 13.94
N ARG A 46 12.19 -0.90 14.95
CA ARG A 46 12.87 -1.23 16.23
C ARG A 46 12.19 -2.38 16.97
N THR A 47 10.85 -2.39 16.99
CA THR A 47 10.06 -3.44 17.67
C THR A 47 10.29 -4.81 17.06
N ILE A 48 10.48 -4.88 15.74
CA ILE A 48 10.78 -6.12 15.00
C ILE A 48 12.28 -6.28 14.69
N SER A 49 13.15 -5.70 15.53
CA SER A 49 14.59 -5.92 15.48
C SER A 49 15.26 -5.61 14.12
N GLY A 50 14.77 -4.63 13.39
CA GLY A 50 15.33 -4.22 12.10
C GLY A 50 14.74 -4.95 10.88
N ALA A 51 13.71 -5.78 11.05
CA ALA A 51 13.14 -6.59 9.98
C ALA A 51 12.22 -5.84 9.00
N LEU A 52 12.05 -4.53 9.13
CA LEU A 52 11.26 -3.71 8.20
C LEU A 52 12.11 -3.29 6.99
N LEU A 53 11.63 -3.61 5.79
CA LEU A 53 12.23 -3.26 4.50
C LEU A 53 11.36 -2.23 3.78
N ASN A 54 11.98 -1.37 2.98
CA ASN A 54 11.32 -0.51 1.99
C ASN A 54 11.92 -0.81 0.60
N PRO A 55 11.70 -2.03 0.08
CA PRO A 55 12.30 -2.48 -1.16
C PRO A 55 11.71 -1.73 -2.37
N GLN A 56 12.47 -1.71 -3.46
CA GLN A 56 12.01 -1.20 -4.74
C GLN A 56 11.86 -2.36 -5.73
N PRO A 57 10.94 -2.28 -6.71
CA PRO A 57 10.82 -3.30 -7.74
C PRO A 57 12.14 -3.42 -8.53
N PRO A 58 12.62 -4.64 -8.85
CA PRO A 58 13.89 -4.81 -9.56
C PRO A 58 13.98 -4.03 -10.89
N ALA A 59 12.88 -4.03 -11.64
CA ALA A 59 12.77 -3.34 -12.92
C ALA A 59 12.81 -1.82 -12.80
N GLN A 60 12.65 -1.23 -11.60
CA GLN A 60 12.76 0.22 -11.42
C GLN A 60 14.14 0.74 -11.84
N SER A 61 15.18 -0.10 -11.71
CA SER A 61 16.54 0.23 -12.17
C SER A 61 16.65 0.47 -13.68
N CYS A 62 15.68 0.02 -14.47
CA CYS A 62 15.57 0.30 -15.90
C CYS A 62 14.99 1.69 -16.23
N TYR A 63 14.56 2.46 -15.23
CA TYR A 63 13.86 3.72 -15.42
C TYR A 63 14.52 4.88 -14.67
N ILE A 64 14.34 6.10 -15.17
CA ILE A 64 14.72 7.32 -14.47
C ILE A 64 13.50 7.73 -13.62
N THR A 65 13.38 7.19 -12.41
CA THR A 65 12.24 7.44 -11.51
C THR A 65 12.69 7.60 -10.07
N PRO A 66 12.43 8.73 -9.39
CA PRO A 66 12.82 8.89 -7.99
C PRO A 66 12.29 7.74 -7.11
N PRO A 67 13.08 7.21 -6.15
CA PRO A 67 14.43 7.66 -5.77
C PRO A 67 15.56 7.07 -6.62
N THR A 68 15.26 6.23 -7.61
CA THR A 68 16.24 5.45 -8.37
C THR A 68 16.63 6.14 -9.69
N SER A 69 17.93 6.28 -9.92
CA SER A 69 18.45 6.63 -11.25
C SER A 69 18.61 5.37 -12.11
N PHE A 70 18.46 5.51 -13.42
CA PHE A 70 18.73 4.44 -14.39
C PHE A 70 20.10 3.79 -14.13
N SER A 71 20.13 2.46 -14.13
CA SER A 71 21.35 1.65 -14.00
C SER A 71 21.31 0.51 -15.03
N GLU A 72 22.11 0.67 -16.09
CA GLU A 72 22.19 -0.30 -17.19
C GLU A 72 22.53 -1.71 -16.70
N ALA A 73 23.56 -1.85 -15.85
CA ALA A 73 23.97 -3.14 -15.31
C ALA A 73 22.85 -3.85 -14.52
N LYS A 74 22.15 -3.12 -13.64
CA LYS A 74 21.03 -3.69 -12.87
C LYS A 74 19.82 -4.01 -13.75
N CYS A 75 19.56 -3.16 -14.75
CA CYS A 75 18.49 -3.38 -15.70
C CYS A 75 18.73 -4.65 -16.53
N ASN A 76 19.96 -4.84 -17.04
CA ASN A 76 20.31 -6.02 -17.82
C ASN A 76 20.18 -7.30 -16.98
N LEU A 77 20.74 -7.30 -15.76
CA LEU A 77 20.62 -8.42 -14.83
C LEU A 77 19.16 -8.76 -14.50
N THR A 78 18.34 -7.73 -14.25
CA THR A 78 16.90 -7.91 -13.98
C THR A 78 16.18 -8.47 -15.20
N THR A 79 16.51 -7.98 -16.39
CA THR A 79 15.90 -8.42 -17.65
C THR A 79 16.22 -9.89 -17.93
N GLU A 80 17.49 -10.28 -17.76
CA GLU A 80 17.94 -11.66 -17.94
C GLU A 80 17.30 -12.62 -16.93
N SER A 81 17.12 -12.18 -15.68
CA SER A 81 16.56 -12.98 -14.59
C SER A 81 15.04 -12.97 -14.54
N TRP A 82 14.36 -12.18 -15.39
CA TRP A 82 12.91 -11.92 -15.27
C TRP A 82 12.04 -13.18 -15.38
N SER A 83 12.52 -14.19 -16.11
CA SER A 83 11.83 -15.48 -16.28
C SER A 83 12.21 -16.53 -15.23
N ASP A 84 13.16 -16.24 -14.34
CA ASP A 84 13.59 -17.14 -13.28
C ASP A 84 12.63 -17.05 -12.08
N SER A 85 11.98 -18.17 -11.76
CA SER A 85 11.07 -18.26 -10.62
C SER A 85 11.75 -17.99 -9.28
N SER A 86 13.03 -18.35 -9.13
CA SER A 86 13.79 -18.11 -7.91
C SER A 86 14.06 -16.62 -7.74
N PHE A 87 14.42 -15.92 -8.81
CA PHE A 87 14.59 -14.47 -8.80
C PHE A 87 13.31 -13.75 -8.32
N ILE A 88 12.15 -14.16 -8.84
CA ILE A 88 10.85 -13.59 -8.43
C ILE A 88 10.46 -13.97 -6.99
N ALA A 89 10.79 -15.19 -6.56
CA ALA A 89 10.47 -15.67 -5.21
C ALA A 89 11.30 -14.95 -4.14
N ASP A 90 12.59 -14.74 -4.42
CA ASP A 90 13.55 -14.17 -3.47
C ASP A 90 13.42 -12.65 -3.34
N ASP A 91 12.91 -11.96 -4.37
CA ASP A 91 12.63 -10.52 -4.28
C ASP A 91 11.38 -10.25 -3.41
N PRO A 92 11.43 -9.30 -2.45
CA PRO A 92 10.32 -9.08 -1.51
C PRO A 92 9.03 -8.52 -2.12
N VAL A 93 9.05 -7.93 -3.32
CA VAL A 93 7.88 -7.24 -3.92
C VAL A 93 7.50 -7.72 -5.32
N SER A 94 8.34 -8.54 -5.95
CA SER A 94 8.09 -9.11 -7.26
C SER A 94 7.02 -10.19 -7.21
N VAL A 95 6.34 -10.39 -8.33
CA VAL A 95 5.22 -11.33 -8.43
C VAL A 95 5.35 -12.05 -9.77
N ALA A 96 5.04 -13.35 -9.84
CA ALA A 96 5.28 -14.11 -11.08
C ALA A 96 4.41 -13.66 -12.25
N TYR A 97 3.34 -12.93 -11.96
CA TYR A 97 2.38 -12.45 -12.93
C TYR A 97 2.23 -10.94 -12.76
N PRO A 98 3.12 -10.13 -13.39
CA PRO A 98 3.14 -8.68 -13.26
C PRO A 98 1.82 -7.98 -13.66
N ASN A 99 0.94 -8.66 -14.41
CA ASN A 99 -0.38 -8.15 -14.75
C ASN A 99 -1.26 -7.90 -13.51
N TRP A 100 -0.99 -8.57 -12.39
CA TRP A 100 -1.67 -8.29 -11.12
C TRP A 100 -1.21 -6.98 -10.47
N GLN A 101 -0.14 -6.39 -10.98
CA GLN A 101 0.38 -5.07 -10.64
C GLN A 101 0.21 -4.11 -11.83
N ASP A 102 -0.80 -4.34 -12.69
CA ASP A 102 -1.08 -3.56 -13.90
C ASP A 102 0.13 -3.37 -14.83
N ASP A 103 1.04 -4.36 -14.86
CA ASP A 103 2.31 -4.28 -15.61
C ASP A 103 3.12 -3.01 -15.26
N ALA A 104 2.94 -2.49 -14.04
CA ALA A 104 3.34 -1.14 -13.66
C ALA A 104 4.84 -0.91 -13.61
N CYS A 105 5.66 -1.97 -13.55
CA CYS A 105 7.12 -1.84 -13.60
C CYS A 105 7.77 -3.11 -14.14
N ILE A 106 7.85 -3.21 -15.47
CA ILE A 106 8.44 -4.34 -16.21
C ILE A 106 9.72 -3.86 -16.92
N PRO A 107 10.74 -4.70 -17.14
CA PRO A 107 11.88 -4.34 -17.98
C PRO A 107 11.43 -3.83 -19.37
N PRO A 108 11.94 -2.68 -19.86
CA PRO A 108 11.43 -2.04 -21.08
C PRO A 108 11.45 -2.93 -22.33
N SER A 109 12.41 -3.85 -22.45
CA SER A 109 12.51 -4.80 -23.57
C SER A 109 11.45 -5.90 -23.55
N LEU A 110 10.82 -6.13 -22.40
CA LEU A 110 9.77 -7.13 -22.18
C LEU A 110 8.36 -6.50 -22.09
N ALA A 111 8.29 -5.18 -21.94
CA ALA A 111 7.04 -4.46 -21.85
C ALA A 111 6.33 -4.36 -23.22
N ILE A 112 5.01 -4.55 -23.24
CA ILE A 112 4.19 -4.32 -24.43
C ILE A 112 3.77 -2.85 -24.44
N GLY A 113 4.58 -1.98 -25.06
CA GLY A 113 4.32 -0.54 -25.20
C GLY A 113 5.42 0.35 -24.60
N LYS A 114 5.13 1.64 -24.39
CA LYS A 114 6.04 2.55 -23.68
C LYS A 114 5.79 2.44 -22.18
N GLY A 115 6.51 1.54 -21.52
CA GLY A 115 6.44 1.35 -20.07
C GLY A 115 6.95 2.59 -19.33
N ASN A 116 6.17 3.09 -18.39
CA ASN A 116 6.70 3.81 -17.24
C ASN A 116 6.87 2.79 -16.09
N CYS A 117 7.65 3.15 -15.08
CA CYS A 117 7.64 2.39 -13.83
C CYS A 117 6.88 3.18 -12.77
N SER A 118 5.73 2.67 -12.35
CA SER A 118 4.96 3.17 -11.21
C SER A 118 5.15 2.26 -10.01
N ILE A 119 5.76 2.79 -8.95
CA ILE A 119 5.99 2.05 -7.71
C ILE A 119 4.80 2.09 -6.74
N SER A 120 3.75 2.86 -7.04
CA SER A 120 2.60 3.05 -6.13
C SER A 120 1.76 1.79 -5.94
N LEU A 121 1.85 0.84 -6.88
CA LEU A 121 1.13 -0.43 -6.86
C LEU A 121 1.90 -1.55 -6.15
N PHE A 122 3.10 -1.27 -5.67
CA PHE A 122 3.92 -2.21 -4.90
C PHE A 122 3.82 -1.93 -3.40
N PRO A 123 3.99 -2.94 -2.53
CA PRO A 123 3.95 -2.74 -1.09
C PRO A 123 5.00 -1.72 -0.65
N LYS A 124 4.57 -0.67 0.05
CA LYS A 124 5.47 0.39 0.53
C LYS A 124 6.51 -0.11 1.53
N TYR A 125 6.11 -1.08 2.36
CA TYR A 125 6.98 -1.73 3.32
C TYR A 125 6.76 -3.25 3.29
N VAL A 126 7.83 -3.99 3.52
CA VAL A 126 7.81 -5.45 3.64
C VAL A 126 8.47 -5.84 4.96
N VAL A 127 7.91 -6.82 5.66
CA VAL A 127 8.51 -7.37 6.88
C VAL A 127 9.18 -8.70 6.56
N ASN A 128 10.49 -8.77 6.74
CA ASN A 128 11.23 -10.02 6.66
C ASN A 128 11.01 -10.84 7.93
N ALA A 129 9.87 -11.52 8.00
CA ALA A 129 9.42 -12.24 9.18
C ALA A 129 10.16 -13.58 9.33
N THR A 130 11.12 -13.63 10.25
CA THR A 130 11.85 -14.86 10.62
C THR A 130 11.45 -15.41 11.99
N THR A 131 10.61 -14.67 12.74
CA THR A 131 10.12 -15.05 14.06
C THR A 131 8.62 -14.78 14.18
N SER A 132 7.94 -15.50 15.07
CA SER A 132 6.53 -15.24 15.40
C SER A 132 6.31 -13.84 15.99
N LEU A 133 7.33 -13.27 16.64
CA LEU A 133 7.29 -11.90 17.16
C LEU A 133 7.17 -10.88 16.03
N HIS A 134 7.90 -11.05 14.92
CA HIS A 134 7.79 -10.15 13.77
C HIS A 134 6.35 -10.13 13.26
N VAL A 135 5.76 -11.31 13.03
CA VAL A 135 4.38 -11.45 12.57
C VAL A 135 3.39 -10.81 13.54
N ALA A 136 3.47 -11.16 14.83
CA ALA A 136 2.53 -10.68 15.84
C ALA A 136 2.59 -9.16 16.02
N ALA A 137 3.80 -8.59 16.11
CA ALA A 137 3.99 -7.15 16.27
C ALA A 137 3.51 -6.37 15.03
N THR A 138 3.81 -6.87 13.82
CA THR A 138 3.38 -6.24 12.57
C THR A 138 1.86 -6.29 12.40
N LEU A 139 1.21 -7.43 12.68
CA LEU A 139 -0.25 -7.53 12.58
C LEU A 139 -0.95 -6.59 13.58
N LYS A 140 -0.44 -6.52 14.82
CA LYS A 140 -0.94 -5.57 15.81
C LYS A 140 -0.82 -4.13 15.32
N TYR A 141 0.36 -3.75 14.84
CA TYR A 141 0.60 -2.42 14.29
C TYR A 141 -0.34 -2.10 13.11
N ALA A 142 -0.53 -3.04 12.19
CA ALA A 142 -1.39 -2.83 11.02
C ALA A 142 -2.86 -2.65 11.39
N VAL A 143 -3.36 -3.35 12.43
CA VAL A 143 -4.71 -3.10 12.96
C VAL A 143 -4.80 -1.71 13.58
N GLU A 144 -3.85 -1.33 14.43
CA GLU A 144 -3.83 -0.02 15.10
C GLU A 144 -3.75 1.16 14.12
N LYS A 145 -3.10 0.95 12.97
CA LYS A 145 -2.90 1.95 11.92
C LYS A 145 -3.82 1.80 10.72
N GLU A 146 -4.78 0.88 10.76
CA GLU A 146 -5.69 0.58 9.65
C GLU A 146 -4.97 0.30 8.32
N ILE A 147 -3.83 -0.38 8.36
CA ILE A 147 -3.01 -0.70 7.18
C ILE A 147 -3.45 -2.04 6.60
N ARG A 148 -3.54 -2.12 5.27
CA ARG A 148 -3.76 -3.40 4.57
C ARG A 148 -2.53 -4.29 4.74
N VAL A 149 -2.73 -5.51 5.25
CA VAL A 149 -1.69 -6.53 5.33
C VAL A 149 -1.85 -7.50 4.18
N VAL A 150 -0.71 -7.84 3.59
CA VAL A 150 -0.62 -8.77 2.48
C VAL A 150 0.49 -9.76 2.78
N VAL A 151 0.25 -11.05 2.54
CA VAL A 151 1.18 -12.12 2.93
C VAL A 151 1.76 -12.77 1.68
N LYS A 152 3.04 -12.53 1.44
CA LYS A 152 3.81 -13.22 0.39
C LYS A 152 4.57 -14.40 1.01
N GLY A 153 4.40 -15.59 0.44
CA GLY A 153 5.15 -16.79 0.81
C GLY A 153 6.10 -17.31 -0.28
N GLY A 154 5.76 -17.12 -1.56
CA GLY A 154 6.55 -17.55 -2.72
C GLY A 154 6.03 -16.92 -4.01
N ALA A 155 6.58 -17.31 -5.17
CA ALA A 155 6.29 -16.68 -6.46
C ALA A 155 4.97 -17.10 -7.15
N HIS A 156 4.28 -18.15 -6.69
CA HIS A 156 3.19 -18.77 -7.47
C HIS A 156 1.77 -18.40 -7.03
N ASP A 157 1.46 -17.11 -6.84
CA ASP A 157 0.07 -16.69 -6.68
C ASP A 157 -0.57 -16.34 -8.02
N LEU A 158 -1.27 -17.33 -8.57
CA LEU A 158 -2.00 -17.22 -9.83
C LEU A 158 -3.22 -16.28 -9.75
N LEU A 159 -3.62 -15.89 -8.53
CA LEU A 159 -4.87 -15.17 -8.25
C LEU A 159 -4.67 -13.74 -7.74
N GLY A 160 -3.44 -13.23 -7.66
CA GLY A 160 -3.16 -11.85 -7.24
C GLY A 160 -3.61 -11.50 -5.81
N ARG A 161 -3.65 -12.48 -4.91
CA ARG A 161 -4.06 -12.34 -3.50
C ARG A 161 -2.99 -11.68 -2.63
N TYR A 162 -1.73 -11.70 -3.05
CA TYR A 162 -0.66 -10.99 -2.33
C TYR A 162 -0.27 -9.62 -2.92
N GLU A 163 -1.15 -8.98 -3.69
CA GLU A 163 -0.94 -7.63 -4.21
C GLU A 163 -1.43 -6.51 -3.27
N SER A 164 -0.87 -5.31 -3.46
CA SER A 164 -1.06 -4.08 -2.66
C SER A 164 -2.44 -3.46 -2.78
#